data_AF-A0A2D8EUR5-F1
#
_entry.id   AF-A0A2D8EUR5-F1
#
_cell.length_a   1.000
_cell.length_b   1.000
_cell.length_c   1.000
_cell.angle_alpha   90.00
_cell.angle_beta   90.00
_cell.angle_gamma   90.00
#
_symmetry.space_group_name_H-M   'P 1'
#
loop_
_entity.id
_entity.type
_entity.pdbx_description
1 polymer ?
#
loop_
_entity_poly.entity_id
_entity_poly.type
_entity_poly.pdbx_seq_one_letter_code
_entity_poly.pdbx_strand_id
1 'polypeptide(L)' 'MATKTIVTPEFPNGKVITLTNEEEAVLKAEQDADAPKVAERDQMVANQENLKASAKAKLIAGEKLTEEEANILVGV' A
#
# COMPACT_ATOMS: atom_id res chain seq x y z
N MET A 1 10.83 18.50 -13.25
CA MET A 1 9.69 19.34 -13.65
C MET A 1 8.51 18.44 -13.90
N ALA A 2 7.72 18.25 -12.87
CA ALA A 2 6.45 17.55 -12.96
C ALA A 2 5.47 18.41 -13.77
N THR A 3 4.59 17.74 -14.53
CA THR A 3 3.61 18.39 -15.39
C THR A 3 2.22 17.87 -15.05
N LYS A 4 1.20 18.72 -15.17
CA LYS A 4 -0.20 18.29 -15.09
C LYS A 4 -0.92 18.58 -16.39
N THR A 5 -1.86 17.71 -16.72
CA THR A 5 -2.75 17.88 -17.87
C THR A 5 -4.05 18.49 -17.38
N ILE A 6 -4.36 19.69 -17.85
CA ILE A 6 -5.65 20.35 -17.61
C ILE A 6 -6.57 20.09 -18.79
N VAL A 7 -7.73 19.50 -18.53
CA VAL A 7 -8.79 19.29 -19.53
C VAL A 7 -9.92 20.26 -19.21
N THR A 8 -10.16 21.22 -20.10
CA THR A 8 -11.23 22.20 -19.98
C THR A 8 -12.01 22.27 -21.30
N PRO A 9 -13.22 22.84 -21.34
CA PRO A 9 -13.97 23.02 -22.58
C PRO A 9 -13.19 23.82 -23.65
N GLU A 10 -12.28 24.71 -23.23
CA GLU A 10 -11.39 25.47 -24.10
C GLU A 10 -10.18 24.64 -24.59
N PHE A 11 -9.81 23.57 -23.87
CA PHE A 11 -8.73 22.63 -24.21
C PHE A 11 -9.22 21.18 -24.12
N PRO A 12 -10.09 20.73 -25.05
CA PRO A 12 -10.74 19.42 -24.97
C PRO A 12 -9.78 18.24 -25.12
N ASN A 13 -8.64 18.44 -25.78
CA ASN A 13 -7.57 17.44 -25.91
C ASN A 13 -6.57 17.46 -24.74
N GLY A 14 -6.81 18.31 -23.74
CA GLY A 14 -5.89 18.54 -22.63
C GLY A 14 -4.72 19.45 -23.01
N LYS A 15 -4.31 20.30 -22.08
CA LYS A 15 -3.08 21.10 -22.17
C LYS A 15 -2.13 20.68 -21.06
N VAL A 16 -0.90 20.36 -21.43
CA VAL A 16 0.16 20.06 -20.46
C VAL A 16 0.75 21.38 -19.97
N ILE A 17 0.74 21.58 -18.65
CA ILE A 17 1.37 22.71 -18.00
C ILE A 17 2.42 22.21 -17.00
N THR A 18 3.53 22.93 -16.92
CA THR A 18 4.57 22.67 -15.92
C THR A 18 4.07 23.14 -14.56
N LEU A 19 4.18 22.27 -13.56
CA LEU A 19 3.88 22.61 -12.18
C LEU A 19 4.88 23.66 -11.69
N THR A 20 4.41 24.60 -10.86
CA THR A 20 5.31 25.54 -10.18
C THR A 20 6.05 24.82 -9.05
N ASN A 21 7.18 25.38 -8.61
CA ASN A 21 7.99 24.80 -7.52
C ASN A 21 7.17 24.60 -6.23
N GLU A 22 6.18 25.44 -5.97
CA GLU A 22 5.28 25.33 -4.82
C GLU A 22 4.34 24.13 -4.95
N GLU A 23 3.77 23.91 -6.13
CA GLU A 23 2.91 22.74 -6.38
C GLU A 23 3.71 21.43 -6.37
N GLU A 24 4.95 21.45 -6.86
CA GLU A 24 5.87 20.30 -6.74
C GLU A 24 6.20 19.97 -5.27
N ALA A 25 6.37 21.00 -4.43
CA ALA A 25 6.66 20.82 -3.01
C ALA A 25 5.46 20.23 -2.24
N VAL A 26 4.24 20.68 -2.55
CA VAL A 26 3.01 20.13 -1.95
C VAL A 26 2.82 18.66 -2.32
N LEU A 27 2.92 18.33 -3.62
CA LEU A 27 2.77 16.95 -4.09
C LEU A 27 3.78 16.00 -3.44
N LYS A 28 5.02 16.47 -3.28
CA LYS A 28 6.08 15.69 -2.64
C LYS A 28 5.83 15.51 -1.14
N ALA A 29 5.37 16.55 -0.45
CA ALA A 29 5.00 16.46 0.96
C ALA A 29 3.83 15.48 1.19
N GLU A 30 2.84 15.45 0.29
CA GLU A 30 1.75 14.46 0.33
C GLU A 30 2.27 13.04 0.09
N GLN A 31 3.16 12.82 -0.88
CA GLN A 31 3.78 11.52 -1.12
C GLN A 31 4.60 11.03 0.08
N ASP A 32 5.39 11.91 0.70
CA ASP A 32 6.16 11.58 1.91
C ASP A 32 5.25 11.27 3.12
N ALA A 33 4.08 11.90 3.21
CA ALA A 33 3.09 11.64 4.26
C ALA A 33 2.36 10.30 4.09
N ASP A 34 2.22 9.79 2.85
CA ASP A 34 1.58 8.49 2.59
C ASP A 34 2.57 7.32 2.55
N ALA A 35 3.86 7.57 2.29
CA ALA A 35 4.92 6.56 2.36
C ALA A 35 4.92 5.69 3.65
N PRO A 36 4.79 6.25 4.87
CA PRO A 36 4.76 5.43 6.09
C PRO A 36 3.53 4.52 6.17
N LYS A 37 2.38 4.93 5.62
CA LYS A 37 1.14 4.13 5.66
C LYS A 37 1.21 2.93 4.73
N VAL A 38 1.92 3.07 3.61
CA VAL A 38 2.18 1.96 2.69
C VAL A 38 3.13 0.96 3.33
N ALA A 39 4.21 1.43 3.95
CA ALA A 39 5.16 0.57 4.65
C ALA A 39 4.53 -0.22 5.80
N GLU A 40 3.65 0.41 6.59
CA GLU A 40 2.93 -0.27 7.68
C GLU A 40 2.00 -1.37 7.15
N ARG A 41 1.27 -1.10 6.06
CA ARG A 41 0.43 -2.10 5.41
C ARG A 41 1.24 -3.28 4.88
N ASP A 42 2.36 -3.01 4.20
CA ASP A 42 3.22 -4.06 3.66
C ASP A 42 3.80 -4.93 4.78
N GLN A 43 4.18 -4.33 5.91
CA GLN A 43 4.62 -5.08 7.10
C GLN A 43 3.50 -5.93 7.71
N MET A 44 2.28 -5.40 7.80
CA MET A 44 1.12 -6.16 8.29
C MET A 44 0.82 -7.36 7.39
N VAL A 45 0.84 -7.18 6.07
CA VAL A 45 0.62 -8.27 5.11
C VAL A 45 1.71 -9.32 5.24
N ALA A 46 2.99 -8.91 5.27
CA ALA A 46 4.11 -9.84 5.44
C ALA A 46 4.01 -10.64 6.75
N ASN A 47 3.58 -10.01 7.84
CA ASN A 47 3.37 -10.70 9.12
C ASN A 47 2.23 -11.71 9.04
N GLN A 48 1.11 -11.37 8.40
CA GLN A 48 0.00 -12.33 8.20
C GLN A 48 0.41 -13.51 7.33
N GLU A 49 1.17 -13.29 6.25
CA GLU A 49 1.67 -14.36 5.40
C GLU A 49 2.64 -15.29 6.14
N ASN A 50 3.52 -14.73 6.97
CA ASN A 50 4.42 -15.51 7.82
C ASN A 50 3.66 -16.36 8.84
N LEU A 51 2.66 -15.79 9.52
CA LEU A 51 1.81 -16.54 10.45
C LEU A 51 1.05 -17.65 9.75
N LYS A 52 0.50 -17.38 8.55
CA LYS A 52 -0.17 -18.39 7.73
C LYS A 52 0.77 -19.50 7.29
N ALA A 53 2.01 -19.17 6.91
CA ALA A 53 3.02 -20.15 6.54
C ALA A 53 3.42 -21.04 7.73
N SER A 54 3.65 -20.44 8.91
CA SER A 54 3.91 -21.15 10.16
C SER A 54 2.75 -22.10 10.52
N ALA A 55 1.52 -21.58 10.48
CA ALA A 55 0.32 -22.36 10.77
C ALA A 55 0.16 -23.55 9.81
N LYS A 56 0.39 -23.34 8.51
CA LYS A 56 0.38 -24.42 7.52
C LYS A 56 1.46 -25.47 7.79
N ALA A 57 2.68 -25.05 8.11
CA ALA A 57 3.78 -25.98 8.39
C ALA A 57 3.47 -26.87 9.60
N LYS A 58 2.98 -26.29 10.70
CA LYS A 58 2.56 -27.03 11.89
C LYS A 58 1.40 -27.98 11.62
N LEU A 59 0.40 -27.54 10.84
CA LEU A 59 -0.73 -28.38 10.45
C LEU A 59 -0.27 -29.62 9.66
N ILE A 60 0.67 -29.44 8.73
CA ILE A 60 1.24 -30.55 7.94
C ILE A 60 2.08 -31.47 8.85
N ALA A 61 2.82 -30.91 9.80
CA ALA A 61 3.62 -31.66 10.77
C ALA A 61 2.78 -32.37 11.86
N GLY A 62 1.46 -32.10 11.93
CA GLY A 62 0.58 -32.64 12.97
C GLY A 62 0.80 -32.00 14.35
N GLU A 63 1.43 -30.83 14.41
CA GLU A 63 1.64 -30.06 15.63
C GLU A 63 0.43 -29.19 15.97
N LYS A 64 0.24 -28.90 17.26
CA LYS A 64 -0.85 -28.02 17.71
C LYS A 64 -0.61 -26.58 17.24
N LEU A 65 -1.66 -25.95 16.74
CA LEU A 65 -1.68 -24.54 16.37
C LEU A 65 -1.96 -23.66 17.59
N THR A 66 -1.40 -22.45 17.58
CA THR A 66 -1.84 -21.40 18.51
C THR A 66 -3.19 -20.81 18.04
N GLU A 67 -3.86 -20.10 18.93
CA GLU A 67 -5.16 -19.46 18.61
C GLU A 67 -5.03 -18.47 17.45
N GLU A 68 -3.97 -17.66 17.42
CA GLU A 68 -3.70 -16.71 16.35
C GLU A 68 -3.42 -17.39 15.00
N GLU A 69 -2.67 -18.49 15.02
CA GLU A 69 -2.39 -19.30 13.82
C GLU A 69 -3.67 -19.97 13.27
N ALA A 70 -4.54 -20.44 14.16
CA ALA A 70 -5.83 -21.03 13.80
C ALA A 70 -6.79 -19.97 13.24
N ASN A 71 -6.89 -18.80 13.90
CA ASN A 71 -7.77 -17.71 13.46
C ASN A 71 -7.37 -17.21 12.07
N ILE A 72 -6.07 -17.11 11.77
CA ILE A 72 -5.58 -16.73 10.43
C ILE A 72 -5.91 -17.77 9.35
N LEU A 73 -5.97 -19.07 9.69
CA LEU A 73 -6.35 -20.11 8.74
C LEU A 73 -7.85 -20.13 8.45
N VAL A 74 -8.67 -19.85 9.46
CA VAL A 74 -10.14 -19.87 9.35
C VAL A 74 -10.70 -18.52 8.87
N GLY A 75 -9.94 -17.44 9.01
CA GLY A 75 -10.34 -16.09 8.62
C GLY A 75 -11.33 -15.44 9.58
N VAL A 76 -11.19 -15.71 10.88
CA VAL A 76 -12.02 -15.17 11.98
C VAL A 76 -11.35 -13.96 12.62
#